data_AF-A0A352DDK1-F1
#
_entry.id   AF-A0A352DDK1-F1
#
_cell.length_a   1.000
_cell.length_b   1.000
_cell.length_c   1.000
_cell.angle_alpha   90.00
_cell.angle_beta   90.00
_cell.angle_gamma   90.00
#
_symmetry.space_group_name_H-M   'P 1'
#
loop_
_entity.id
_entity.type
_entity.pdbx_description
1 polymer ?
#
loop_
_entity_poly.entity_id
_entity_poly.type
_entity_poly.pdbx_seq_one_letter_code
_entity_poly.pdbx_strand_id
1 'polypeptide(L)'
;KDWLKLLFSKNLTRWFSDREIKILDPDSSKKIGVLKEAFTFISERAVPPDISRLRKIDNITSIDEDGKPERVFKYKKEITLYPEKILGAHERRKGLNDIMRFNIMDFITQADDSRVNYPYADPATGRIRTVACSRVYHMNMVMKYSYAGAHGQKKVHYDRIRIVLNKEGLVRLEEVKLI
;
A
#
# COMPACT_ATOMS: atom_id res chain seq x y z
N LYS A 1 -25.72 -15.96 17.58
CA LYS A 1 -26.06 -14.67 16.92
C LYS A 1 -24.86 -14.00 16.24
N ASP A 2 -23.60 -14.41 16.49
CA ASP A 2 -22.39 -13.78 15.89
C ASP A 2 -21.86 -14.40 14.59
N TRP A 3 -22.30 -15.61 14.23
CA TRP A 3 -21.86 -16.29 13.00
C TRP A 3 -22.35 -15.57 11.72
N LEU A 4 -23.54 -14.96 11.78
CA LEU A 4 -24.07 -14.13 10.71
C LEU A 4 -23.23 -12.87 10.51
N LYS A 5 -22.70 -12.23 11.57
CA LYS A 5 -21.79 -11.07 11.42
C LYS A 5 -20.48 -11.45 10.73
N LEU A 6 -19.96 -12.64 10.99
CA LEU A 6 -18.73 -13.17 10.39
C LEU A 6 -18.88 -13.55 8.91
N LEU A 7 -20.05 -14.06 8.52
CA LEU A 7 -20.37 -14.35 7.12
C LEU A 7 -20.78 -13.09 6.34
N PHE A 8 -21.53 -12.18 6.97
CA PHE A 8 -21.87 -10.88 6.39
C PHE A 8 -20.63 -10.00 6.25
N SER A 9 -19.67 -10.02 7.18
CA SER A 9 -18.46 -9.19 7.06
C SER A 9 -17.57 -9.62 5.89
N LYS A 10 -17.43 -10.92 5.62
CA LYS A 10 -16.57 -11.42 4.53
C LYS A 10 -17.03 -11.01 3.13
N ASN A 11 -18.34 -10.86 2.91
CA ASN A 11 -18.90 -10.50 1.59
C ASN A 11 -19.46 -9.06 1.50
N LEU A 12 -19.94 -8.44 2.59
CA LEU A 12 -20.50 -7.07 2.54
C LEU A 12 -19.46 -5.95 2.71
N THR A 13 -18.33 -6.18 3.38
CA THR A 13 -17.24 -5.16 3.41
C THR A 13 -16.64 -4.88 2.03
N ARG A 14 -16.94 -5.73 1.04
CA ARG A 14 -16.55 -5.51 -0.35
C ARG A 14 -17.32 -4.36 -1.02
N TRP A 15 -18.44 -3.90 -0.43
CA TRP A 15 -19.37 -2.96 -1.05
C TRP A 15 -19.53 -1.63 -0.32
N PHE A 16 -19.27 -1.56 0.98
CA PHE A 16 -19.38 -0.30 1.73
C PHE A 16 -18.03 0.40 1.83
N SER A 17 -18.02 1.69 1.53
CA SER A 17 -16.89 2.56 1.82
C SER A 17 -16.84 2.86 3.32
N ASP A 18 -15.69 2.67 3.96
CA ASP A 18 -15.47 3.06 5.35
C ASP A 18 -15.55 4.58 5.52
N ARG A 19 -15.16 5.31 4.46
CA ARG A 19 -15.17 6.77 4.44
C ARG A 19 -15.66 7.29 3.10
N GLU A 20 -16.55 8.28 3.15
CA GLU A 20 -16.95 9.08 2.00
C GLU A 20 -16.61 10.55 2.26
N ILE A 21 -15.96 11.20 1.29
CA ILE A 21 -15.58 12.61 1.35
C ILE A 21 -16.20 13.32 0.14
N LYS A 22 -16.88 14.44 0.40
CA LYS A 22 -17.35 15.33 -0.67
C LYS A 22 -16.17 16.16 -1.15
N ILE A 23 -15.91 16.15 -2.45
CA ILE A 23 -14.91 17.03 -3.06
C ILE A 23 -15.60 18.35 -3.35
N LEU A 24 -15.14 19.42 -2.70
CA LEU A 24 -15.70 20.76 -2.83
C LEU A 24 -14.73 21.63 -3.63
N ASP A 25 -15.30 22.48 -4.49
CA ASP A 25 -14.54 23.56 -5.11
C ASP A 25 -14.13 24.58 -4.02
N PRO A 26 -12.86 25.01 -3.96
CA PRO A 26 -12.36 25.85 -2.88
C PRO A 26 -12.98 27.25 -2.83
N ASP A 27 -13.38 27.80 -3.98
CA ASP A 27 -13.88 29.18 -4.06
C ASP A 27 -15.40 29.23 -3.86
N SER A 28 -16.13 28.33 -4.54
CA SER A 28 -17.59 28.31 -4.55
C SER A 28 -18.21 27.37 -3.50
N SER A 29 -17.40 26.53 -2.84
CA SER A 29 -17.85 25.46 -1.94
C SER A 29 -18.83 24.46 -2.58
N LYS A 30 -19.00 24.49 -3.91
CA LYS A 30 -19.89 23.57 -4.64
C LYS A 30 -19.31 22.17 -4.66
N LYS A 31 -20.15 21.16 -4.50
CA LYS A 31 -19.74 19.76 -4.64
C LYS A 31 -19.40 19.44 -6.10
N ILE A 32 -18.12 19.19 -6.35
CA ILE A 32 -17.57 18.84 -7.67
C ILE A 32 -17.23 17.34 -7.81
N GLY A 33 -17.36 16.57 -6.73
CA GLY A 33 -17.14 15.13 -6.77
C GLY A 33 -17.35 14.44 -5.43
N VAL A 34 -17.01 13.16 -5.40
CA VAL A 34 -17.02 12.31 -4.22
C VAL A 34 -15.82 11.38 -4.24
N LEU A 35 -15.25 11.13 -3.07
CA LEU A 35 -14.15 10.21 -2.84
C LEU A 35 -14.59 9.17 -1.82
N LYS A 36 -14.43 7.90 -2.15
CA LYS A 36 -14.78 6.76 -1.30
C LYS A 36 -13.54 5.94 -1.01
N GLU A 37 -13.32 5.63 0.26
CA GLU A 37 -12.19 4.83 0.72
C GLU A 37 -12.71 3.60 1.47
N ALA A 38 -12.03 2.47 1.28
CA ALA A 38 -12.26 1.25 2.02
C ALA A 38 -10.93 0.56 2.31
N PHE A 39 -10.79 0.02 3.52
CA PHE A 39 -9.64 -0.73 3.98
C PHE A 39 -10.08 -2.07 4.56
N THR A 40 -9.36 -3.13 4.21
CA THR A 40 -9.61 -4.46 4.75
C THR A 40 -8.35 -5.30 4.76
N PHE A 41 -8.35 -6.37 5.55
CA PHE A 41 -7.31 -7.38 5.52
C PHE A 41 -7.76 -8.56 4.65
N ILE A 42 -6.88 -9.02 3.76
CA ILE A 42 -7.11 -10.22 2.97
C ILE A 42 -5.96 -11.20 3.19
N SER A 43 -6.24 -12.49 3.02
CA SER A 43 -5.19 -13.51 2.95
C SER A 43 -4.43 -13.40 1.63
N GLU A 44 -3.18 -13.85 1.61
CA GLU A 44 -2.36 -13.91 0.39
C GLU A 44 -3.09 -14.59 -0.79
N ARG A 45 -3.80 -15.69 -0.56
CA ARG A 45 -4.57 -16.41 -1.59
C ARG A 45 -5.71 -15.58 -2.22
N ALA A 46 -6.14 -14.52 -1.57
CA ALA A 46 -7.20 -13.63 -2.05
C ALA A 46 -6.64 -12.42 -2.81
N VAL A 47 -5.32 -12.29 -2.89
CA VAL A 47 -4.64 -11.26 -3.70
C VAL A 47 -4.85 -11.58 -5.18
N PRO A 48 -5.29 -10.61 -6.00
CA PRO A 48 -5.44 -10.80 -7.43
C PRO A 48 -4.14 -11.29 -8.12
N PRO A 49 -4.22 -12.19 -9.12
CA PRO A 49 -3.04 -12.77 -9.76
C PRO A 49 -2.08 -11.75 -10.38
N ASP A 50 -2.61 -10.66 -10.96
CA ASP A 50 -1.83 -9.55 -11.50
C ASP A 50 -0.99 -8.86 -10.42
N ILE A 51 -1.56 -8.62 -9.24
CA ILE A 51 -0.87 -8.03 -8.09
C ILE A 51 0.16 -9.01 -7.51
N SER A 52 -0.21 -10.28 -7.38
CA SER A 52 0.68 -11.33 -6.88
C SER A 52 1.92 -11.50 -7.77
N ARG A 53 1.74 -11.49 -9.10
CA ARG A 53 2.86 -11.54 -10.06
C ARG A 53 3.82 -10.37 -9.89
N LEU A 54 3.30 -9.14 -9.79
CA LEU A 54 4.12 -7.94 -9.62
C LEU A 54 4.87 -7.94 -8.29
N ARG A 55 4.25 -8.44 -7.23
CA ARG A 55 4.88 -8.61 -5.92
C ARG A 55 6.11 -9.54 -6.00
N LYS A 56 6.06 -10.57 -6.84
CA LYS A 56 7.10 -11.62 -6.95
C LYS A 56 8.16 -11.36 -8.03
N ILE A 57 8.08 -10.24 -8.75
CA ILE A 57 8.89 -10.01 -9.98
C ILE A 57 10.40 -9.99 -9.76
N ASP A 58 10.87 -9.69 -8.54
CA ASP A 58 12.30 -9.66 -8.19
C ASP A 58 12.66 -10.65 -7.08
N ASN A 59 11.81 -11.65 -6.83
CA ASN A 59 12.12 -12.69 -5.87
C ASN A 59 13.24 -13.58 -6.40
N ILE A 60 14.40 -13.53 -5.73
CA ILE A 60 15.62 -14.23 -6.14
C ILE A 60 15.54 -15.73 -5.80
N THR A 61 14.77 -16.12 -4.77
CA THR A 61 14.62 -17.54 -4.36
C THR A 61 13.19 -17.85 -3.90
N SER A 62 12.73 -19.08 -4.18
CA SER A 62 11.42 -19.61 -3.75
C SER A 62 11.33 -19.90 -2.25
N ILE A 63 12.47 -19.99 -1.55
CA ILE A 63 12.56 -20.32 -0.13
C ILE A 63 11.99 -19.20 0.75
N ASP A 64 12.02 -17.95 0.29
CA ASP A 64 11.43 -16.82 1.00
C ASP A 64 9.89 -16.83 1.02
N GLU A 65 9.24 -17.54 0.10
CA GLU A 65 7.78 -17.50 -0.08
C GLU A 65 7.02 -18.51 0.80
N ASP A 66 7.51 -19.75 0.90
CA ASP A 66 6.73 -20.85 1.50
C ASP A 66 6.73 -20.84 3.04
N GLY A 67 7.63 -20.09 3.67
CA GLY A 67 7.84 -20.14 5.13
C GLY A 67 7.04 -19.15 5.97
N LYS A 68 6.39 -18.14 5.38
CA LYS A 68 5.86 -16.99 6.13
C LYS A 68 4.46 -16.60 5.66
N PRO A 69 3.39 -17.01 6.37
CA PRO A 69 2.04 -16.59 6.03
C PRO A 69 1.90 -15.07 6.18
N GLU A 70 1.44 -14.41 5.12
CA GLU A 70 1.27 -12.95 5.13
C GLU A 70 -0.18 -12.52 5.33
N ARG A 71 -0.34 -11.43 6.08
CA ARG A 71 -1.60 -10.65 6.11
C ARG A 71 -1.45 -9.46 5.17
N VAL A 72 -2.32 -9.39 4.18
CA VAL A 72 -2.24 -8.35 3.14
C VAL A 72 -3.22 -7.23 3.44
N PHE A 73 -2.71 -6.00 3.45
CA PHE A 73 -3.51 -4.79 3.56
C PHE A 73 -4.11 -4.46 2.19
N LYS A 74 -5.43 -4.45 2.10
CA LYS A 74 -6.13 -4.02 0.89
C LYS A 74 -6.78 -2.68 1.15
N TYR A 75 -6.24 -1.65 0.52
CA TYR A 75 -6.84 -0.33 0.47
C TYR A 75 -7.43 -0.08 -0.93
N LYS A 76 -8.65 0.45 -0.98
CA LYS A 76 -9.34 0.84 -2.22
C LYS A 76 -9.78 2.29 -2.10
N LYS A 77 -9.46 3.08 -3.12
CA LYS A 77 -9.87 4.47 -3.25
C LYS A 77 -10.59 4.67 -4.58
N GLU A 78 -11.80 5.20 -4.54
CA GLU A 78 -12.61 5.50 -5.72
C GLU A 78 -12.94 6.98 -5.74
N ILE A 79 -12.57 7.66 -6.82
CA ILE A 79 -12.81 9.08 -7.01
C ILE A 79 -13.80 9.23 -8.17
N THR A 80 -14.91 9.91 -7.93
CA THR A 80 -15.88 10.28 -8.95
C THR A 80 -15.98 11.80 -9.01
N LEU A 81 -15.62 12.36 -10.16
CA LEU A 81 -15.71 13.79 -10.45
C LEU A 81 -16.96 14.06 -11.29
N TYR A 82 -17.52 15.26 -11.16
CA TYR A 82 -18.70 15.71 -11.92
C TYR A 82 -18.28 16.79 -12.92
N PRO A 83 -17.97 16.44 -14.19
CA PRO A 83 -17.39 17.38 -15.16
C PRO A 83 -18.22 18.64 -15.37
N GLU A 84 -19.54 18.51 -15.49
CA GLU A 84 -20.45 19.66 -15.67
C GLU A 84 -20.37 20.66 -14.51
N LYS A 85 -20.25 20.16 -13.27
CA LYS A 85 -20.13 21.01 -12.07
C LYS A 85 -18.74 21.63 -11.95
N ILE A 86 -17.71 20.92 -12.39
CA ILE A 86 -16.33 21.43 -12.41
C ILE A 86 -16.23 22.57 -13.42
N LEU A 87 -16.68 22.35 -14.66
CA LEU A 87 -16.63 23.36 -15.73
C LEU A 87 -17.43 24.62 -15.37
N GLY A 88 -18.56 24.47 -14.66
CA GLY A 88 -19.38 25.60 -14.20
C GLY A 88 -18.91 26.28 -12.91
N ALA A 89 -17.93 25.73 -12.19
CA ALA A 89 -17.43 26.30 -10.93
C ALA A 89 -15.95 26.71 -11.01
N HIS A 90 -15.20 26.21 -11.99
CA HIS A 90 -13.74 26.21 -11.93
C HIS A 90 -13.09 26.56 -13.28
N GLU A 91 -12.46 27.74 -13.37
CA GLU A 91 -11.81 28.22 -14.59
C GLU A 91 -10.26 28.09 -14.57
N ARG A 92 -9.65 27.90 -13.39
CA ARG A 92 -8.19 28.09 -13.22
C ARG A 92 -7.34 26.83 -13.07
N ARG A 93 -7.83 25.74 -12.46
CA ARG A 93 -7.01 24.53 -12.24
C ARG A 93 -7.40 23.41 -13.19
N LYS A 94 -6.39 22.82 -13.83
CA LYS A 94 -6.53 21.79 -14.87
C LYS A 94 -6.23 20.37 -14.38
N GLY A 95 -6.00 20.17 -13.08
CA GLY A 95 -5.58 18.87 -12.54
C GLY A 95 -6.08 18.60 -11.13
N LEU A 96 -6.34 17.31 -10.85
CA LEU A 96 -6.58 16.81 -9.51
C LEU A 96 -5.25 16.25 -8.97
N ASN A 97 -4.79 16.79 -7.84
CA ASN A 97 -3.69 16.21 -7.09
C ASN A 97 -4.25 15.42 -5.90
N ASP A 98 -3.87 14.15 -5.80
CA ASP A 98 -4.29 13.28 -4.73
C ASP A 98 -3.10 12.89 -3.84
N ILE A 99 -3.19 13.20 -2.55
CA ILE A 99 -2.15 12.89 -1.57
C ILE A 99 -2.64 11.74 -0.69
N MET A 100 -2.05 10.56 -0.88
CA MET A 100 -2.26 9.42 0.00
C MET A 100 -1.28 9.46 1.17
N ARG A 101 -1.81 9.28 2.39
CA ARG A 101 -1.00 9.18 3.62
C ARG A 101 -1.24 7.81 4.24
N PHE A 102 -0.18 7.07 4.46
CA PHE A 102 -0.22 5.74 5.05
C PHE A 102 0.71 5.71 6.26
N ASN A 103 0.14 5.54 7.46
CA ASN A 103 0.90 5.42 8.70
C ASN A 103 1.18 3.94 9.00
N ILE A 104 2.45 3.59 9.20
CA ILE A 104 2.90 2.23 9.50
C ILE A 104 3.38 2.07 10.95
N MET A 105 3.51 3.17 11.71
CA MET A 105 4.16 3.17 13.03
C MET A 105 3.51 2.17 14.00
N ASP A 106 2.18 2.12 14.01
CA ASP A 106 1.40 1.23 14.88
C ASP A 106 1.69 -0.25 14.60
N PHE A 107 2.10 -0.60 13.38
CA PHE A 107 2.43 -1.97 12.98
C PHE A 107 3.87 -2.37 13.32
N ILE A 108 4.80 -1.41 13.36
CA ILE A 108 6.23 -1.66 13.66
C ILE A 108 6.57 -1.45 15.14
N THR A 109 5.63 -0.98 15.95
CA THR A 109 5.85 -0.77 17.40
C THR A 109 6.25 -2.08 18.11
N GLN A 110 5.78 -3.23 17.61
CA GLN A 110 6.12 -4.55 18.13
C GLN A 110 7.32 -5.21 17.42
N ALA A 111 8.02 -4.48 16.53
CA ALA A 111 9.22 -4.98 15.90
C ALA A 111 10.36 -5.11 16.92
N ASP A 112 11.28 -6.05 16.66
CA ASP A 112 12.48 -6.19 17.47
C ASP A 112 13.40 -4.98 17.30
N ASP A 113 14.35 -4.83 18.21
CA ASP A 113 15.34 -3.74 18.16
C ASP A 113 16.05 -3.70 16.80
N SER A 114 16.27 -2.47 16.31
CA SER A 114 16.81 -2.17 15.00
C SER A 114 18.28 -2.53 14.82
N ARG A 115 18.97 -2.84 15.92
CA ARG A 115 20.37 -3.26 15.92
C ARG A 115 20.50 -4.59 16.62
N VAL A 116 21.28 -5.48 16.00
CA VAL A 116 21.54 -6.83 16.50
C VAL A 116 23.02 -7.08 16.41
N ASN A 117 23.61 -7.55 17.50
CA ASN A 117 25.01 -7.95 17.52
C ASN A 117 25.15 -9.35 16.91
N TYR A 118 25.92 -9.46 15.83
CA TYR A 118 26.29 -10.74 15.25
C TYR A 118 27.75 -11.06 15.58
N PRO A 119 28.03 -12.28 16.08
CA PRO A 119 29.39 -12.76 16.21
C PRO A 119 29.98 -13.09 14.84
N TYR A 120 31.25 -12.76 14.63
CA TYR A 120 32.02 -13.16 13.45
C TYR A 120 33.46 -13.47 13.86
N ALA A 121 34.13 -14.32 13.08
CA ALA A 121 35.56 -14.58 13.26
C ALA A 121 36.38 -13.51 12.53
N ASP A 122 37.23 -12.79 13.26
CA ASP A 122 38.17 -11.82 12.69
C ASP A 122 39.22 -12.57 11.83
N PRO A 123 39.27 -12.33 10.51
CA PRO A 123 40.20 -13.04 9.63
C PRO A 123 41.68 -12.81 9.97
N ALA A 124 42.02 -11.67 10.57
CA ALA A 124 43.40 -11.32 10.88
C ALA A 124 43.88 -11.93 12.21
N THR A 125 42.99 -12.05 13.20
CA THR A 125 43.37 -12.47 14.55
C THR A 125 42.80 -13.82 14.99
N GLY A 126 41.86 -14.39 14.21
CA GLY A 126 41.14 -15.62 14.55
C GLY A 126 40.19 -15.50 15.75
N ARG A 127 40.06 -14.31 16.35
CA ARG A 127 39.22 -14.08 17.53
C ARG A 127 37.77 -13.86 17.11
N ILE A 128 36.84 -14.35 17.93
CA ILE A 128 35.43 -14.00 17.80
C ILE A 128 35.23 -12.54 18.24
N ARG A 129 34.68 -11.73 17.34
CA ARG A 129 34.27 -10.35 17.60
C ARG A 129 32.78 -10.21 17.35
N THR A 130 32.19 -9.13 17.86
CA THR A 130 30.79 -8.78 17.60
C THR A 130 30.70 -7.52 16.77
N VAL A 131 29.81 -7.51 15.80
CA VAL A 131 29.46 -6.32 15.01
C VAL A 131 27.97 -6.03 15.12
N ALA A 132 27.61 -4.77 15.32
CA ALA A 132 26.22 -4.35 15.32
C ALA A 132 25.72 -4.23 13.88
N CYS A 133 24.76 -5.08 13.52
CA CYS A 133 24.10 -5.09 12.21
C CYS A 133 22.70 -4.48 12.31
N SER A 134 22.27 -3.79 11.25
CA SER A 134 20.92 -3.27 11.14
C SER A 134 19.92 -4.42 10.89
N ARG A 135 18.88 -4.50 11.72
CA ARG A 135 17.71 -5.35 11.49
C ARG A 135 16.65 -4.53 10.78
N VAL A 136 16.21 -5.01 9.61
CA VAL A 136 15.19 -4.36 8.79
C VAL A 136 14.13 -5.36 8.35
N TYR A 137 12.94 -4.85 8.05
CA TYR A 137 11.78 -5.57 7.55
C TYR A 137 11.39 -4.97 6.21
N HIS A 138 11.01 -5.83 5.25
CA HIS A 138 10.57 -5.40 3.92
C HIS A 138 9.06 -5.50 3.81
N MET A 139 8.41 -4.40 3.45
CA MET A 139 6.99 -4.35 3.12
C MET A 139 6.81 -4.04 1.63
N ASN A 140 6.06 -4.88 0.92
CA ASN A 140 5.73 -4.64 -0.48
C ASN A 140 4.46 -3.80 -0.59
N MET A 141 4.55 -2.62 -1.22
CA MET A 141 3.41 -1.81 -1.61
C MET A 141 3.23 -1.91 -3.13
N VAL A 142 2.15 -2.57 -3.55
CA VAL A 142 1.76 -2.67 -4.97
C VAL A 142 0.50 -1.85 -5.18
N MET A 143 0.58 -0.85 -6.05
CA MET A 143 -0.51 0.07 -6.33
C MET A 143 -1.04 -0.18 -7.73
N LYS A 144 -2.37 -0.22 -7.86
CA LYS A 144 -3.07 -0.35 -9.14
C LYS A 144 -3.98 0.83 -9.31
N TYR A 145 -3.72 1.64 -10.33
CA TYR A 145 -4.55 2.78 -10.71
C TYR A 145 -5.34 2.42 -11.95
N SER A 146 -6.64 2.65 -11.93
CA SER A 146 -7.46 2.53 -13.14
C SER A 146 -8.26 3.80 -13.34
N TYR A 147 -8.16 4.38 -14.54
CA TYR A 147 -8.83 5.62 -14.89
C TYR A 147 -9.30 5.59 -16.34
N ALA A 148 -10.29 6.40 -16.68
CA ALA A 148 -10.73 6.58 -18.06
C ALA A 148 -9.80 7.57 -18.76
N GLY A 149 -9.16 7.15 -19.84
CA GLY A 149 -8.37 8.01 -20.72
C GLY A 149 -9.25 8.73 -21.76
N ALA A 150 -8.60 9.46 -22.67
CA ALA A 150 -9.29 10.10 -23.81
C ALA A 150 -10.14 9.07 -24.58
N HIS A 151 -11.37 9.43 -24.93
CA HIS A 151 -12.36 8.56 -25.60
C HIS A 151 -12.87 7.37 -24.75
N GLY A 152 -12.74 7.42 -23.43
CA GLY A 152 -13.34 6.42 -22.53
C GLY A 152 -12.57 5.11 -22.43
N GLN A 153 -11.40 5.01 -23.08
CA GLN A 153 -10.53 3.84 -22.96
C GLN A 153 -10.02 3.68 -21.51
N LYS A 154 -10.19 2.49 -20.94
CA LYS A 154 -9.72 2.21 -19.58
C LYS A 154 -8.20 2.06 -19.60
N LYS A 155 -7.51 2.97 -18.91
CA LYS A 155 -6.07 2.86 -18.65
C LYS A 155 -5.85 2.24 -17.28
N VAL A 156 -4.86 1.36 -17.19
CA VAL A 156 -4.43 0.73 -15.94
C VAL A 156 -2.94 0.93 -15.80
N HIS A 157 -2.51 1.47 -14.66
CA HIS A 157 -1.11 1.61 -14.29
C HIS A 157 -0.86 0.83 -13.01
N TYR A 158 0.37 0.30 -12.91
CA TYR A 158 0.85 -0.37 -11.72
C TYR A 158 2.15 0.27 -11.29
N ASP A 159 2.32 0.41 -9.98
CA ASP A 159 3.57 0.78 -9.34
C ASP A 159 3.90 -0.23 -8.25
N ARG A 160 5.18 -0.47 -8.02
CA ARG A 160 5.66 -1.25 -6.89
C ARG A 160 6.78 -0.53 -6.17
N ILE A 161 6.61 -0.41 -4.86
CA ILE A 161 7.59 0.16 -3.94
C ILE A 161 7.89 -0.89 -2.88
N ARG A 162 9.16 -1.21 -2.67
CA ARG A 162 9.60 -1.91 -1.46
C ARG A 162 9.92 -0.87 -0.40
N ILE A 163 9.19 -0.95 0.69
CA ILE A 163 9.34 -0.07 1.85
C ILE A 163 10.20 -0.82 2.87
N VAL A 164 11.36 -0.27 3.19
CA VAL A 164 12.28 -0.87 4.16
C VAL A 164 12.11 -0.17 5.49
N LEU A 165 11.78 -0.95 6.51
CA LEU A 165 11.37 -0.47 7.83
C LEU A 165 12.25 -1.08 8.92
N ASN A 166 12.35 -0.42 10.05
CA ASN A 166 12.85 -0.96 11.30
C ASN A 166 11.96 -0.47 12.46
N LYS A 167 12.34 -0.76 13.71
CA LYS A 167 11.57 -0.33 14.89
C LYS A 167 11.42 1.19 15.02
N GLU A 168 12.38 1.97 14.52
CA GLU A 168 12.32 3.44 14.58
C GLU A 168 11.53 4.06 13.42
N GLY A 169 11.21 3.31 12.37
CA GLY A 169 10.39 3.80 11.26
C GLY A 169 10.88 3.41 9.88
N LEU A 170 10.68 4.35 8.95
CA LEU A 170 11.10 4.24 7.57
C LEU A 170 12.63 4.38 7.48
N VAL A 171 13.28 3.36 6.93
CA VAL A 171 14.71 3.39 6.63
C VAL A 171 14.93 3.94 5.21
N ARG A 172 14.21 3.40 4.22
CA ARG A 172 14.29 3.82 2.81
C ARG A 172 13.12 3.28 1.98
N LEU A 173 12.98 3.84 0.77
CA LEU A 173 12.09 3.37 -0.28
C LEU A 173 12.92 2.88 -1.46
N GLU A 174 12.58 1.72 -1.99
CA GLU A 174 13.20 1.13 -3.17
C GLU A 174 12.14 1.00 -4.26
N GLU A 175 12.36 1.66 -5.40
CA GLU A 175 11.52 1.47 -6.58
C GLU A 175 11.89 0.15 -7.25
N VAL A 176 10.87 -0.68 -7.54
CA VAL A 176 11.09 -1.95 -8.24
C VAL A 176 10.56 -1.84 -9.65
N LYS A 177 11.47 -1.95 -10.63
CA LYS A 177 11.12 -1.88 -12.04
C LYS A 177 10.18 -3.03 -12.42
N LEU A 178 9.05 -2.66 -13.01
CA LEU A 178 8.08 -3.59 -13.57
C LEU A 178 8.49 -3.82 -15.04
N ILE A 179 9.25 -4.89 -15.30
CA ILE A 179 9.70 -5.26 -16.65
C ILE A 179 8.50 -5.73 -17.49
#